data_AF-A0A4R4ZYX5-F1
#
_entry.id   AF-A0A4R4ZYX5-F1
#
_cell.length_a   1.000
_cell.length_b   1.000
_cell.length_c   1.000
_cell.angle_alpha   90.00
_cell.angle_beta   90.00
_cell.angle_gamma   90.00
#
_symmetry.space_group_name_H-M   'P 1'
#
loop_
_entity.id
_entity.type
_entity.pdbx_description
1 polymer ?
#
loop_
_entity_poly.entity_id
_entity_poly.type
_entity_poly.pdbx_seq_one_letter_code
_entity_poly.pdbx_strand_id
1 'polypeptide(L)'
;MSSPAQIVIVEGGEHWVAWDKGQGALGGECVLFVSSPHEMDRYKDWYDRRWNRGPDAVYLVDHDRRVLLFSFIYTYDLPDAQAYRAMLLRLVRHMWKGWRVDWAYNGVEDVVAHLGLDVSVLGPDPGRPRPRPRRPALHHRRPDDQNHCLVTVDDGSAVRAYGVTPASDELLGLGPQLLERLPEEARLVACESVPRAGLHVDLPTRTGGYWTQGFIHGALYEASRTWPGWRWDFWEDDYTVQRARAGGAVTIPDPDVGTAITDFVTRRARLLGWDAELARSLLPEVLAEPDDERRIAALADFIQVMPY
;
A
#
# COMPACT_ATOMS: atom_id res chain seq x y z
N MET A 1 -6.12 -1.76 -21.73
CA MET A 1 -6.14 -0.31 -21.43
C MET A 1 -6.05 -0.22 -19.93
N SER A 2 -4.94 0.27 -19.40
CA SER A 2 -4.78 0.56 -17.96
C SER A 2 -5.81 1.63 -17.57
N SER A 3 -6.40 1.53 -16.38
CA SER A 3 -7.29 2.58 -15.92
C SER A 3 -6.44 3.85 -15.69
N PRO A 4 -6.96 5.03 -16.04
CA PRO A 4 -6.23 6.28 -15.91
C PRO A 4 -5.96 6.64 -14.44
N ALA A 5 -4.86 7.36 -14.18
CA ALA A 5 -4.50 7.86 -12.85
C ALA A 5 -5.24 9.17 -12.55
N GLN A 6 -5.80 9.29 -11.34
CA GLN A 6 -6.41 10.52 -10.84
C GLN A 6 -5.39 11.31 -10.02
N ILE A 7 -5.16 12.57 -10.38
CA ILE A 7 -4.22 13.44 -9.66
C ILE A 7 -4.99 14.68 -9.20
N VAL A 8 -4.97 14.94 -7.90
CA VAL A 8 -5.63 16.08 -7.29
C VAL A 8 -4.56 17.04 -6.83
N ILE A 9 -4.65 18.30 -7.23
CA ILE A 9 -3.69 19.33 -6.83
C ILE A 9 -4.44 20.38 -6.01
N VAL A 10 -3.86 20.76 -4.87
CA VAL A 10 -4.37 21.82 -3.98
C VAL A 10 -3.34 22.94 -3.92
N GLU A 11 -3.74 24.14 -4.31
CA GLU A 11 -2.94 25.36 -4.24
C GLU A 11 -3.84 26.57 -3.95
N GLY A 12 -3.44 27.42 -3.00
CA GLY A 12 -4.12 28.67 -2.71
C GLY A 12 -5.54 28.49 -2.16
N GLY A 13 -5.82 27.37 -1.50
CA GLY A 13 -7.14 27.01 -0.97
C GLY A 13 -8.13 26.49 -2.01
N GLU A 14 -7.71 26.32 -3.27
CA GLU A 14 -8.50 25.70 -4.33
C GLU A 14 -7.92 24.33 -4.70
N HIS A 15 -8.77 23.43 -5.18
CA HIS A 15 -8.35 22.14 -5.73
C HIS A 15 -8.84 21.95 -7.16
N TRP A 16 -8.06 21.22 -7.95
CA TRP A 16 -8.48 20.74 -9.26
C TRP A 16 -8.04 19.30 -9.48
N VAL A 17 -8.77 18.61 -10.35
CA VAL A 17 -8.48 17.23 -10.74
C VAL A 17 -7.83 17.26 -12.11
N ALA A 18 -6.74 16.54 -12.21
CA ALA A 18 -5.91 16.40 -13.37
C ALA A 18 -5.82 14.91 -13.72
N TRP A 19 -5.81 14.60 -15.01
CA TRP A 19 -5.84 13.22 -15.51
C TRP A 19 -4.67 12.94 -16.45
N ASP A 20 -3.97 11.82 -16.23
CA ASP A 20 -2.97 11.31 -17.17
C ASP A 20 -3.61 10.32 -18.16
N LYS A 21 -3.66 10.70 -19.44
CA LYS A 21 -4.18 9.87 -20.54
C LYS A 21 -3.16 8.84 -21.06
N GLY A 22 -1.89 8.94 -20.69
CA GLY A 22 -0.78 8.26 -21.37
C GLY A 22 -0.57 6.82 -20.91
N GLN A 23 -0.42 6.58 -19.60
CA GLN A 23 0.07 5.27 -19.13
C GLN A 23 -0.68 4.68 -17.92
N GLY A 24 -1.75 5.34 -17.43
CA GLY A 24 -2.49 4.86 -16.25
C GLY A 24 -1.62 4.87 -14.99
N ALA A 25 -1.76 3.90 -14.09
CA ALA A 25 -0.99 3.94 -12.84
C ALA A 25 0.53 3.82 -13.02
N LEU A 26 1.01 3.24 -14.13
CA LEU A 26 2.44 3.22 -14.49
C LEU A 26 2.98 4.63 -14.80
N GLY A 27 2.19 5.46 -15.49
CA GLY A 27 2.52 6.87 -15.72
C GLY A 27 2.37 7.71 -14.46
N GLY A 28 1.39 7.37 -13.62
CA GLY A 28 1.20 8.01 -12.31
C GLY A 28 2.44 7.93 -11.42
N GLU A 29 3.17 6.80 -11.43
CA GLU A 29 4.40 6.67 -10.64
C GLU A 29 5.51 7.62 -11.13
N CYS A 30 5.48 8.10 -12.39
CA CYS A 30 6.40 9.14 -12.86
C CYS A 30 6.11 10.50 -12.24
N VAL A 31 4.85 10.79 -11.89
CA VAL A 31 4.45 12.06 -11.25
C VAL A 31 5.11 12.23 -9.89
N LEU A 32 5.50 11.13 -9.23
CA LEU A 32 6.23 11.16 -7.96
C LEU A 32 7.68 11.64 -8.11
N PHE A 33 8.27 11.57 -9.31
CA PHE A 33 9.70 11.74 -9.51
C PHE A 33 10.08 12.86 -10.48
N VAL A 34 9.18 13.21 -11.40
CA VAL A 34 9.40 14.27 -12.39
C VAL A 34 8.77 15.57 -11.91
N SER A 35 9.56 16.63 -11.82
CA SER A 35 9.09 17.98 -11.48
C SER A 35 8.41 18.67 -12.67
N SER A 36 7.26 18.17 -13.14
CA SER A 36 6.30 18.84 -14.08
C SER A 36 6.81 19.13 -15.52
N PRO A 37 5.96 19.42 -16.55
CA PRO A 37 4.52 19.23 -16.73
C PRO A 37 4.24 18.27 -17.90
N HIS A 38 3.55 17.15 -17.66
CA HIS A 38 2.75 16.62 -18.77
C HIS A 38 1.56 17.57 -18.98
N GLU A 39 1.08 17.74 -20.22
CA GLU A 39 -0.19 18.42 -20.48
C GLU A 39 -1.28 17.61 -19.76
N MET A 40 -1.62 18.06 -18.56
CA MET A 40 -2.71 17.48 -17.81
C MET A 40 -3.95 18.28 -18.11
N ASP A 41 -4.95 17.61 -18.67
CA ASP A 41 -6.25 18.22 -18.81
C ASP A 41 -6.80 18.51 -17.40
N ARG A 42 -7.15 19.77 -17.16
CA ARG A 42 -7.74 20.23 -15.89
C ARG A 42 -9.24 20.08 -15.95
N TYR A 43 -9.80 19.43 -14.95
CA TYR A 43 -11.24 19.26 -14.80
C TYR A 43 -11.69 19.64 -13.40
N LYS A 44 -12.94 20.12 -13.30
CA LYS A 44 -13.58 20.46 -12.02
C LYS A 44 -14.39 19.31 -11.42
N ASP A 45 -14.74 18.29 -12.21
CA ASP A 45 -15.64 17.22 -11.79
C ASP A 45 -14.88 15.90 -11.55
N TRP A 46 -15.10 15.33 -10.35
CA TRP A 46 -14.54 14.07 -9.88
C TRP A 46 -15.16 12.85 -10.58
N TYR A 47 -16.38 12.99 -11.10
CA TYR A 47 -17.23 11.87 -11.52
C TYR A 47 -17.60 11.90 -13.01
N ASP A 48 -16.67 12.30 -13.88
CA ASP A 48 -16.91 12.16 -15.30
C ASP A 48 -16.98 10.66 -15.67
N ARG A 49 -18.20 10.17 -15.89
CA ARG A 49 -18.57 8.77 -16.15
C ARG A 49 -17.81 8.14 -17.33
N ARG A 50 -17.17 8.93 -18.19
CA ARG A 50 -16.29 8.43 -19.26
C ARG A 50 -15.08 7.66 -18.72
N TRP A 51 -14.73 7.82 -17.43
CA TRP A 51 -13.46 7.35 -16.87
C TRP A 51 -13.61 6.50 -15.60
N ASN A 52 -14.86 6.18 -15.22
CA ASN A 52 -15.19 5.60 -13.92
C ASN A 52 -15.27 4.06 -13.95
N ARG A 53 -14.13 3.40 -13.69
CA ARG A 53 -14.07 1.98 -13.27
C ARG A 53 -13.32 1.76 -11.95
N GLY A 54 -13.08 2.83 -11.19
CA GLY A 54 -12.10 2.83 -10.10
C GLY A 54 -10.71 3.12 -10.66
N PRO A 55 -10.01 4.17 -10.19
CA PRO A 55 -8.71 4.49 -10.75
C PRO A 55 -7.68 3.47 -10.24
N ASP A 56 -6.85 2.95 -11.16
CA ASP A 56 -5.73 2.06 -10.81
C ASP A 56 -4.65 2.80 -10.01
N ALA A 57 -4.77 4.14 -9.90
CA ALA A 57 -3.89 5.05 -9.18
C ALA A 57 -4.64 6.32 -8.70
N VAL A 58 -4.38 6.79 -7.50
CA VAL A 58 -4.77 8.13 -7.06
C VAL A 58 -3.56 8.86 -6.47
N TYR A 59 -3.48 10.16 -6.72
CA TYR A 59 -2.47 11.06 -6.18
C TYR A 59 -3.16 12.33 -5.67
N LEU A 60 -2.69 12.84 -4.56
CA LEU A 60 -3.01 14.17 -4.05
C LEU A 60 -1.70 14.89 -3.78
N VAL A 61 -1.54 16.07 -4.37
CA VAL A 61 -0.43 16.99 -4.14
C VAL A 61 -1.01 18.28 -3.54
N ASP A 62 -0.91 18.41 -2.22
CA ASP A 62 -1.37 19.59 -1.50
C ASP A 62 -0.19 20.49 -1.17
N HIS A 63 -0.01 21.55 -1.97
CA HIS A 63 1.08 22.51 -1.81
C HIS A 63 0.90 23.40 -0.59
N ASP A 64 -0.34 23.66 -0.18
CA ASP A 64 -0.65 24.53 0.95
C ASP A 64 -0.22 23.88 2.27
N ARG A 65 -0.49 22.57 2.42
CA ARG A 65 -0.14 21.77 3.59
C ARG A 65 1.16 20.99 3.45
N ARG A 66 1.76 20.97 2.25
CA ARG A 66 2.90 20.11 1.87
C ARG A 66 2.61 18.64 2.15
N VAL A 67 1.50 18.15 1.62
CA VAL A 67 1.08 16.73 1.74
C VAL A 67 1.08 16.08 0.36
N LEU A 68 1.67 14.89 0.29
CA LEU A 68 1.59 13.98 -0.85
C LEU A 68 0.91 12.68 -0.37
N LEU A 69 -0.30 12.42 -0.86
CA LEU A 69 -0.97 11.12 -0.69
C LEU A 69 -0.99 10.39 -2.03
N PHE A 70 -0.71 9.09 -2.04
CA PHE A 70 -0.78 8.33 -3.27
C PHE A 70 -1.12 6.86 -3.03
N SER A 71 -1.71 6.21 -4.03
CA SER A 71 -1.87 4.76 -4.06
C SER A 71 -1.98 4.28 -5.50
N PHE A 72 -1.62 3.02 -5.73
CA PHE A 72 -1.81 2.36 -7.03
C PHE A 72 -1.80 0.84 -6.91
N ILE A 73 -2.46 0.16 -7.86
CA ILE A 73 -2.75 -1.28 -7.78
C ILE A 73 -1.66 -2.18 -8.39
N TYR A 74 -0.73 -1.67 -9.20
CA TYR A 74 0.18 -2.55 -9.97
C TYR A 74 1.40 -3.07 -9.20
N THR A 75 1.55 -2.74 -7.92
CA THR A 75 2.60 -3.37 -7.09
C THR A 75 2.37 -4.88 -6.98
N TYR A 76 1.14 -5.36 -7.20
CA TYR A 76 0.80 -6.77 -7.02
C TYR A 76 1.47 -7.73 -8.01
N ASP A 77 1.90 -7.26 -9.18
CA ASP A 77 2.55 -8.10 -10.18
C ASP A 77 4.06 -8.30 -9.93
N LEU A 78 4.61 -7.66 -8.89
CA LEU A 78 6.03 -7.77 -8.56
C LEU A 78 6.30 -9.04 -7.71
N PRO A 79 7.40 -9.76 -7.98
CA PRO A 79 7.79 -10.93 -7.20
C PRO A 79 7.87 -10.66 -5.69
N ASP A 80 8.43 -9.50 -5.31
CA ASP A 80 8.45 -8.98 -3.94
C ASP A 80 7.80 -7.58 -3.90
N ALA A 81 6.47 -7.57 -4.04
CA ALA A 81 5.65 -6.37 -3.94
C ALA A 81 5.88 -5.62 -2.62
N GLN A 82 6.24 -6.34 -1.56
CA GLN A 82 6.40 -5.83 -0.21
C GLN A 82 7.68 -5.02 -0.07
N ALA A 83 8.81 -5.57 -0.52
CA ALA A 83 10.06 -4.85 -0.57
C ALA A 83 9.99 -3.64 -1.51
N TYR A 84 9.31 -3.79 -2.65
CA TYR A 84 9.09 -2.68 -3.57
C TYR A 84 8.30 -1.53 -2.92
N ARG A 85 7.20 -1.85 -2.23
CA ARG A 85 6.37 -0.85 -1.52
C ARG A 85 7.18 -0.10 -0.45
N ALA A 86 7.95 -0.82 0.35
CA ALA A 86 8.79 -0.24 1.41
C ALA A 86 9.91 0.66 0.83
N MET A 87 10.61 0.17 -0.19
CA MET A 87 11.64 0.91 -0.92
C MET A 87 11.06 2.20 -1.52
N LEU A 88 9.92 2.10 -2.21
CA LEU A 88 9.28 3.22 -2.88
C LEU A 88 8.90 4.34 -1.90
N LEU A 89 8.30 4.03 -0.75
CA LEU A 89 7.97 5.07 0.24
C LEU A 89 9.20 5.80 0.76
N ARG A 90 10.27 5.06 1.04
CA ARG A 90 11.55 5.64 1.49
C ARG A 90 12.11 6.56 0.42
N LEU A 91 12.08 6.13 -0.84
CA LEU A 91 12.53 6.91 -1.99
C LEU A 91 11.72 8.20 -2.16
N VAL A 92 10.38 8.11 -2.18
CA VAL A 92 9.51 9.30 -2.35
C VAL A 92 9.66 10.25 -1.16
N ARG A 93 9.70 9.75 0.08
CA ARG A 93 9.98 10.55 1.28
C ARG A 93 11.34 11.25 1.19
N HIS A 94 12.34 10.59 0.64
CA HIS A 94 13.65 11.19 0.40
C HIS A 94 13.59 12.30 -0.65
N MET A 95 12.84 12.11 -1.74
CA MET A 95 12.76 13.11 -2.82
C MET A 95 11.89 14.32 -2.46
N TRP A 96 10.84 14.12 -1.67
CA TRP A 96 9.91 15.15 -1.23
C TRP A 96 10.25 15.66 0.17
N LYS A 97 11.51 16.03 0.41
CA LYS A 97 11.95 16.51 1.74
C LYS A 97 11.12 17.69 2.20
N GLY A 98 10.68 17.64 3.46
CA GLY A 98 9.84 18.68 4.06
C GLY A 98 8.35 18.60 3.71
N TRP A 99 7.95 17.54 3.00
CA TRP A 99 6.54 17.17 2.80
C TRP A 99 6.18 15.98 3.69
N ARG A 100 4.90 15.91 4.06
CA ARG A 100 4.29 14.69 4.60
C ARG A 100 3.93 13.79 3.42
N VAL A 101 4.52 12.60 3.38
CA VAL A 101 4.33 11.63 2.30
C VAL A 101 3.75 10.35 2.88
N ASP A 102 2.51 10.05 2.51
CA ASP A 102 1.77 8.89 2.99
C ASP A 102 1.04 8.18 1.85
N TRP A 103 0.56 6.97 2.15
CA TRP A 103 -0.24 6.19 1.22
C TRP A 103 -1.73 6.42 1.45
N ALA A 104 -2.47 6.52 0.36
CA ALA A 104 -3.93 6.55 0.38
C ALA A 104 -4.46 5.11 0.48
N TYR A 105 -4.47 4.55 1.70
CA TYR A 105 -4.90 3.19 1.97
C TYR A 105 -6.34 2.90 1.54
N ASN A 106 -7.24 3.87 1.67
CA ASN A 106 -8.62 3.81 1.18
C ASN A 106 -8.78 4.51 -0.19
N GLY A 107 -7.67 4.68 -0.93
CA GLY A 107 -7.66 5.25 -2.27
C GLY A 107 -8.26 6.66 -2.33
N VAL A 108 -9.18 6.87 -3.27
CA VAL A 108 -9.82 8.19 -3.49
C VAL A 108 -10.61 8.69 -2.27
N GLU A 109 -11.07 7.79 -1.41
CA GLU A 109 -11.83 8.14 -0.22
C GLU A 109 -10.95 8.86 0.81
N ASP A 110 -9.65 8.52 0.91
CA ASP A 110 -8.69 9.26 1.75
C ASP A 110 -8.42 10.66 1.19
N VAL A 111 -8.42 10.81 -0.14
CA VAL A 111 -8.25 12.11 -0.79
C VAL A 111 -9.45 13.02 -0.53
N VAL A 112 -10.67 12.48 -0.64
CA VAL A 112 -11.90 13.21 -0.30
C VAL A 112 -11.92 13.61 1.17
N ALA A 113 -11.52 12.71 2.07
CA ALA A 113 -11.42 12.99 3.49
C ALA A 113 -10.39 14.09 3.78
N HIS A 114 -9.22 14.08 3.12
CA HIS A 114 -8.20 15.11 3.28
C HIS A 114 -8.70 16.50 2.88
N LEU A 115 -9.50 16.58 1.83
CA LEU A 115 -10.14 17.82 1.36
C LEU A 115 -11.30 18.28 2.27
N GLY A 116 -11.68 17.49 3.28
CA GLY A 116 -12.82 17.79 4.15
C GLY A 116 -14.17 17.70 3.42
N LEU A 117 -14.23 16.94 2.33
CA LEU A 117 -15.45 16.73 1.55
C LEU A 117 -16.22 15.53 2.10
N ASP A 118 -17.54 15.54 1.94
CA ASP A 118 -18.39 14.40 2.27
C ASP A 118 -18.18 13.27 1.26
N VAL A 119 -18.11 12.01 1.71
CA VAL A 119 -17.88 10.85 0.83
C VAL A 119 -18.94 10.70 -0.27
N SER A 120 -20.14 11.27 -0.10
CA SER A 120 -21.18 11.29 -1.14
C SER A 120 -20.78 12.03 -2.42
N VAL A 121 -19.73 12.87 -2.41
CA VAL A 121 -19.20 13.49 -3.64
C VAL A 121 -18.70 12.47 -4.65
N LEU A 122 -18.32 11.27 -4.19
CA LEU A 122 -17.93 10.16 -5.05
C LEU A 122 -19.12 9.50 -5.75
N GLY A 123 -20.36 9.83 -5.37
CA GLY A 123 -21.57 9.21 -5.88
C GLY A 123 -21.70 7.73 -5.50
N PRO A 124 -22.82 7.08 -5.89
CA PRO A 124 -22.97 5.65 -5.71
C PRO A 124 -22.02 4.92 -6.66
N ASP A 125 -21.08 4.14 -6.12
CA ASP A 125 -20.21 3.28 -6.90
C ASP A 125 -21.03 2.14 -7.55
N PRO A 126 -21.22 2.14 -8.89
CA PRO A 126 -22.00 1.12 -9.58
C PRO A 126 -21.22 -0.20 -9.72
N GLY A 127 -19.91 -0.20 -9.46
CA GLY A 127 -19.01 -1.34 -9.54
C GLY A 127 -18.69 -1.97 -8.18
N ARG A 128 -18.82 -1.25 -7.06
CA ARG A 128 -18.62 -1.79 -5.71
C ARG A 128 -19.58 -2.96 -5.50
N PRO A 129 -19.10 -4.20 -5.40
CA PRO A 129 -19.96 -5.30 -5.01
C PRO A 129 -20.54 -4.92 -3.64
N ARG A 130 -21.88 -4.88 -3.53
CA ARG A 130 -22.51 -4.83 -2.20
C ARG A 130 -21.90 -5.97 -1.39
N PRO A 131 -21.36 -5.73 -0.19
CA PRO A 131 -20.79 -6.79 0.62
C PRO A 131 -21.87 -7.86 0.81
N ARG A 132 -21.74 -8.96 0.07
CA ARG A 132 -22.47 -10.17 0.40
C ARG A 132 -21.75 -10.70 1.64
N PRO A 133 -22.46 -11.10 2.70
CA PRO A 133 -21.85 -11.83 3.81
C PRO A 133 -21.37 -13.18 3.27
N ARG A 134 -20.20 -13.19 2.63
CA ARG A 134 -19.46 -14.40 2.33
C ARG A 134 -18.69 -14.72 3.60
N ARG A 135 -18.82 -15.96 4.06
CA ARG A 135 -17.92 -16.53 5.05
C ARG A 135 -16.81 -17.21 4.26
N PRO A 136 -15.73 -16.50 3.88
CA PRO A 136 -14.65 -17.12 3.11
C PRO A 136 -14.11 -18.31 3.89
N ALA A 137 -13.81 -19.41 3.19
CA ALA A 137 -13.08 -20.52 3.80
C ALA A 137 -11.66 -20.03 4.14
N LEU A 138 -11.18 -20.40 5.33
CA LEU A 138 -9.81 -20.11 5.72
C LEU A 138 -8.94 -21.27 5.29
N HIS A 139 -7.84 -20.95 4.62
CA HIS A 139 -6.87 -21.93 4.16
C HIS A 139 -5.49 -21.55 4.67
N HIS A 140 -4.65 -22.55 4.95
CA HIS A 140 -3.22 -22.30 5.13
C HIS A 140 -2.65 -21.72 3.83
N ARG A 141 -1.62 -20.86 3.96
CA ARG A 141 -0.90 -20.29 2.82
C ARG A 141 -0.43 -21.40 1.88
N ARG A 142 -0.78 -21.28 0.60
CA ARG A 142 -0.23 -22.14 -0.45
C ARG A 142 1.11 -21.59 -0.94
N PRO A 143 2.03 -22.43 -1.43
CA PRO A 143 3.15 -21.96 -2.24
C PRO A 143 2.58 -21.08 -3.36
N ASP A 144 3.18 -19.91 -3.58
CA ASP A 144 2.76 -18.88 -4.54
C ASP A 144 1.53 -18.02 -4.15
N ASP A 145 0.93 -18.23 -2.98
CA ASP A 145 -0.18 -17.36 -2.53
C ASP A 145 0.35 -16.01 -2.04
N GLN A 146 0.20 -15.01 -2.90
CA GLN A 146 0.53 -13.63 -2.60
C GLN A 146 -0.48 -12.97 -1.65
N ASN A 147 -1.68 -13.51 -1.50
CA ASN A 147 -2.76 -12.93 -0.69
C ASN A 147 -2.83 -13.54 0.72
N HIS A 148 -1.67 -13.69 1.35
CA HIS A 148 -1.58 -14.23 2.70
C HIS A 148 -1.57 -13.11 3.74
N CYS A 149 -2.34 -13.31 4.80
CA CYS A 149 -2.38 -12.49 5.99
C CYS A 149 -1.74 -13.24 7.16
N LEU A 150 -0.88 -12.55 7.91
CA LEU A 150 -0.33 -13.07 9.16
C LEU A 150 -1.28 -12.75 10.32
N VAL A 151 -1.89 -13.76 10.90
CA VAL A 151 -2.72 -13.61 12.11
C VAL A 151 -1.92 -14.06 13.33
N THR A 152 -1.74 -13.17 14.29
CA THR A 152 -1.13 -13.48 15.60
C THR A 152 -2.17 -13.35 16.69
N VAL A 153 -2.29 -14.35 17.57
CA VAL A 153 -3.24 -14.38 18.68
C VAL A 153 -2.47 -14.55 19.98
N ASP A 154 -2.59 -13.57 20.87
CA ASP A 154 -2.13 -13.62 22.25
C ASP A 154 -3.30 -14.04 23.15
N ASP A 155 -3.17 -15.17 23.85
CA ASP A 155 -4.15 -15.65 24.82
C ASP A 155 -3.80 -15.32 26.28
N GLY A 156 -2.75 -14.52 26.50
CA GLY A 156 -2.21 -14.15 27.80
C GLY A 156 -1.19 -15.14 28.36
N SER A 157 -1.04 -16.32 27.74
CA SER A 157 -0.03 -17.32 28.11
C SER A 157 1.03 -17.48 27.03
N ALA A 158 0.61 -17.43 25.76
CA ALA A 158 1.49 -17.52 24.62
C ALA A 158 0.88 -16.79 23.41
N VAL A 159 1.76 -16.37 22.50
CA VAL A 159 1.35 -15.89 21.18
C VAL A 159 1.47 -17.04 20.18
N ARG A 160 0.43 -17.22 19.36
CA ARG A 160 0.42 -18.15 18.22
C ARG A 160 0.28 -17.38 16.92
N ALA A 161 0.98 -17.82 15.88
CA ALA A 161 0.96 -17.20 14.56
C ALA A 161 0.41 -18.15 13.50
N TYR A 162 -0.39 -17.60 12.58
CA TYR A 162 -1.10 -18.32 11.53
C TYR A 162 -0.98 -17.59 10.20
N GLY A 163 -0.67 -18.32 9.14
CA GLY A 163 -0.50 -17.79 7.79
C GLY A 163 -1.70 -18.22 6.97
N VAL A 164 -2.64 -17.31 6.78
CA VAL A 164 -3.97 -17.64 6.26
C VAL A 164 -4.32 -16.80 5.04
N THR A 165 -5.15 -17.39 4.19
CA THR A 165 -5.86 -16.70 3.09
C THR A 165 -7.35 -16.77 3.44
N PRO A 166 -8.15 -15.68 3.33
CA PRO A 166 -7.99 -14.48 2.48
C PRO A 166 -7.33 -13.25 3.14
N ALA A 167 -7.47 -12.09 2.49
CA ALA A 167 -6.95 -10.79 2.92
C ALA A 167 -7.51 -10.29 4.27
N SER A 168 -6.83 -9.32 4.89
CA SER A 168 -7.11 -8.85 6.26
C SER A 168 -8.50 -8.23 6.44
N ASP A 169 -9.06 -7.57 5.43
CA ASP A 169 -10.40 -6.99 5.44
C ASP A 169 -11.49 -8.06 5.53
N GLU A 170 -11.35 -9.15 4.77
CA GLU A 170 -12.23 -10.32 4.84
C GLU A 170 -12.13 -11.01 6.20
N LEU A 171 -10.92 -11.13 6.77
CA LEU A 171 -10.72 -11.72 8.10
C LEU A 171 -11.34 -10.86 9.21
N LEU A 172 -11.16 -9.55 9.16
CA LEU A 172 -11.79 -8.63 10.11
C LEU A 172 -13.32 -8.63 10.00
N GLY A 173 -13.85 -8.86 8.80
CA GLY A 173 -15.28 -9.06 8.56
C GLY A 173 -15.89 -10.27 9.27
N LEU A 174 -15.09 -11.26 9.65
CA LEU A 174 -15.57 -12.46 10.38
C LEU A 174 -15.87 -12.18 11.86
N GLY A 175 -15.37 -11.08 12.42
CA GLY A 175 -15.48 -10.83 13.85
C GLY A 175 -14.72 -11.87 14.70
N PRO A 176 -15.08 -11.99 16.00
CA PRO A 176 -14.46 -12.96 16.91
C PRO A 176 -14.54 -14.43 16.46
N GLN A 177 -15.47 -14.78 15.56
CA GLN A 177 -15.57 -16.13 14.97
C GLN A 177 -14.32 -16.51 14.17
N LEU A 178 -13.49 -15.55 13.78
CA LEU A 178 -12.18 -15.83 13.19
C LEU A 178 -11.37 -16.80 14.06
N LEU A 179 -11.35 -16.60 15.38
CA LEU A 179 -10.50 -17.33 16.31
C LEU A 179 -10.82 -18.84 16.37
N GLU A 180 -12.09 -19.19 16.21
CA GLU A 180 -12.57 -20.58 16.18
C GLU A 180 -12.28 -21.28 14.85
N ARG A 181 -11.93 -20.50 13.81
CA ARG A 181 -11.78 -20.97 12.43
C ARG A 181 -10.32 -21.03 11.98
N LEU A 182 -9.38 -20.55 12.78
CA LEU A 182 -7.96 -20.59 12.47
C LEU A 182 -7.51 -22.05 12.34
N PRO A 183 -7.05 -22.49 11.15
CA PRO A 183 -6.63 -23.87 10.94
C PRO A 183 -5.33 -24.16 11.70
N GLU A 184 -5.23 -25.31 12.33
CA GLU A 184 -4.01 -25.71 13.03
C GLU A 184 -2.85 -25.93 12.05
N GLU A 185 -3.15 -26.44 10.86
CA GLU A 185 -2.21 -26.59 9.74
C GLU A 185 -1.68 -25.27 9.18
N ALA A 186 -2.30 -24.13 9.54
CA ALA A 186 -1.84 -22.81 9.14
C ALA A 186 -0.84 -22.20 10.13
N ARG A 187 -0.50 -22.89 11.23
CA ARG A 187 0.49 -22.39 12.19
C ARG A 187 1.86 -22.23 11.54
N LEU A 188 2.53 -21.13 11.85
CA LEU A 188 3.92 -20.89 11.46
C LEU A 188 4.74 -20.31 12.60
N VAL A 189 6.05 -20.49 12.48
CA VAL A 189 7.07 -19.88 13.35
C VAL A 189 8.02 -18.94 12.60
N ALA A 190 7.94 -18.91 11.27
CA ALA A 190 8.71 -18.02 10.42
C ALA A 190 7.96 -17.75 9.10
N CYS A 191 8.01 -16.50 8.65
CA CYS A 191 7.57 -16.10 7.31
C CYS A 191 8.76 -16.17 6.34
N GLU A 192 8.51 -16.61 5.10
CA GLU A 192 9.53 -16.63 4.03
C GLU A 192 9.84 -15.21 3.51
N SER A 193 8.84 -14.34 3.49
CA SER A 193 8.93 -12.92 3.13
C SER A 193 8.01 -12.11 4.04
N VAL A 194 8.05 -10.78 3.92
CA VAL A 194 7.12 -9.92 4.66
C VAL A 194 5.68 -10.23 4.19
N PRO A 195 4.73 -10.48 5.11
CA PRO A 195 3.33 -10.67 4.74
C PRO A 195 2.74 -9.45 4.03
N ARG A 196 1.69 -9.65 3.22
CA ARG A 196 1.01 -8.49 2.60
C ARG A 196 0.14 -7.70 3.57
N ALA A 197 -0.33 -8.38 4.60
CA ALA A 197 -1.14 -7.81 5.64
C ALA A 197 -0.97 -8.63 6.92
N GLY A 198 -1.41 -8.06 8.03
CA GLY A 198 -1.42 -8.78 9.28
C GLY A 198 -2.51 -8.31 10.22
N LEU A 199 -2.86 -9.21 11.15
CA LEU A 199 -3.83 -9.03 12.19
C LEU A 199 -3.24 -9.53 13.51
N HIS A 200 -3.24 -8.69 14.53
CA HIS A 200 -2.90 -9.10 15.88
C HIS A 200 -4.14 -9.01 16.78
N VAL A 201 -4.38 -10.06 17.55
CA VAL A 201 -5.49 -10.16 18.50
C VAL A 201 -4.91 -10.43 19.89
N ASP A 202 -5.17 -9.52 20.83
CA ASP A 202 -4.86 -9.66 22.26
C ASP A 202 -6.16 -9.96 23.01
N LEU A 203 -6.32 -11.24 23.38
CA LEU A 203 -7.51 -11.73 24.07
C LEU A 203 -7.65 -11.16 25.50
N PRO A 204 -6.59 -11.12 26.33
CA PRO A 204 -6.67 -10.55 27.66
C PRO A 204 -7.21 -9.11 27.70
N THR A 205 -6.72 -8.25 26.81
CA THR A 205 -7.10 -6.82 26.83
C THR A 205 -8.25 -6.49 25.89
N ARG A 206 -8.71 -7.45 25.07
CA ARG A 206 -9.67 -7.25 23.98
C ARG A 206 -9.25 -6.11 23.05
N THR A 207 -7.96 -6.10 22.73
CA THR A 207 -7.40 -5.16 21.77
C THR A 207 -6.90 -5.92 20.56
N GLY A 208 -6.86 -5.23 19.43
CA GLY A 208 -6.25 -5.76 18.24
C GLY A 208 -5.64 -4.64 17.42
N GLY A 209 -4.86 -5.03 16.44
CA GLY A 209 -4.51 -4.12 15.38
C GLY A 209 -4.20 -4.84 14.10
N TYR A 210 -4.17 -4.07 13.03
CA TYR A 210 -3.98 -4.59 11.69
C TYR A 210 -3.14 -3.63 10.89
N TRP A 211 -2.48 -4.17 9.88
CA TRP A 211 -1.72 -3.44 8.89
C TRP A 211 -1.94 -4.11 7.53
N THR A 212 -1.74 -3.35 6.47
CA THR A 212 -1.89 -3.84 5.10
C THR A 212 -1.01 -3.04 4.17
N GLN A 213 -0.45 -3.70 3.17
CA GLN A 213 0.17 -3.03 2.03
C GLN A 213 -0.78 -2.93 0.83
N GLY A 214 -1.95 -3.58 0.93
CA GLY A 214 -3.02 -3.48 -0.06
C GLY A 214 -4.00 -2.34 0.25
N PHE A 215 -5.06 -2.29 -0.56
CA PHE A 215 -6.16 -1.35 -0.34
C PHE A 215 -7.04 -1.77 0.83
N ILE A 216 -7.55 -0.76 1.52
CA ILE A 216 -8.63 -0.86 2.47
C ILE A 216 -9.93 -0.69 1.69
N HIS A 217 -10.89 -1.58 1.93
CA HIS A 217 -12.22 -1.47 1.35
C HIS A 217 -13.29 -1.42 2.42
N GLY A 218 -13.53 -0.27 3.05
CA GLY A 218 -14.69 -0.02 3.94
C GLY A 218 -14.75 -0.84 5.25
N ALA A 219 -14.31 -2.10 5.27
CA ALA A 219 -14.38 -3.02 6.40
C ALA A 219 -13.49 -2.63 7.58
N LEU A 220 -12.40 -1.89 7.33
CA LEU A 220 -11.46 -1.47 8.37
C LEU A 220 -12.00 -0.30 9.23
N TYR A 221 -12.89 0.52 8.66
CA TYR A 221 -13.70 1.48 9.42
C TYR A 221 -14.80 0.79 10.25
N GLU A 222 -15.10 -0.49 9.96
CA GLU A 222 -16.15 -1.26 10.60
C GLU A 222 -15.63 -2.33 11.57
N ALA A 223 -14.31 -2.40 11.82
CA ALA A 223 -13.72 -3.41 12.73
C ALA A 223 -14.39 -3.41 14.12
N SER A 224 -14.76 -2.23 14.64
CA SER A 224 -15.50 -2.09 15.91
C SER A 224 -16.94 -2.61 15.83
N ARG A 225 -17.57 -2.62 14.65
CA ARG A 225 -18.91 -3.19 14.42
C ARG A 225 -18.85 -4.71 14.34
N THR A 226 -17.81 -5.27 13.72
CA THR A 226 -17.65 -6.73 13.57
C THR A 226 -17.03 -7.38 14.81
N TRP A 227 -16.30 -6.62 15.63
CA TRP A 227 -15.77 -7.04 16.94
C TRP A 227 -16.33 -6.18 18.08
N PRO A 228 -17.59 -6.42 18.52
CA PRO A 228 -18.21 -5.62 19.57
C PRO A 228 -17.42 -5.64 20.87
N GLY A 229 -17.13 -4.46 21.43
CA GLY A 229 -16.41 -4.32 22.70
C GLY A 229 -14.89 -4.51 22.60
N TRP A 230 -14.34 -4.59 21.39
CA TRP A 230 -12.90 -4.59 21.14
C TRP A 230 -12.39 -3.21 20.72
N ARG A 231 -11.14 -2.90 21.06
CA ARG A 231 -10.42 -1.72 20.56
C ARG A 231 -9.47 -2.13 19.45
N TRP A 232 -9.58 -1.49 18.29
CA TRP A 232 -8.76 -1.78 17.12
C TRP A 232 -7.93 -0.58 16.71
N ASP A 233 -6.63 -0.80 16.48
CA ASP A 233 -5.71 0.20 15.97
C ASP A 233 -5.27 -0.19 14.54
N PHE A 234 -5.31 0.77 13.61
CA PHE A 234 -4.71 0.60 12.29
C PHE A 234 -3.24 1.03 12.34
N TRP A 235 -2.34 0.18 11.88
CA TRP A 235 -0.90 0.43 11.86
C TRP A 235 -0.36 0.66 10.45
N GLU A 236 -1.21 1.02 9.49
CA GLU A 236 -0.77 1.37 8.14
C GLU A 236 0.00 0.21 7.49
N ASP A 237 1.25 0.42 7.08
CA ASP A 237 2.17 -0.59 6.57
C ASP A 237 3.24 -1.03 7.59
N ASP A 238 3.09 -0.64 8.85
CA ASP A 238 4.04 -0.95 9.92
C ASP A 238 3.83 -2.35 10.49
N TYR A 239 4.32 -3.34 9.75
CA TYR A 239 4.38 -4.73 10.22
C TYR A 239 5.25 -4.91 11.48
N THR A 240 6.12 -3.95 11.79
CA THR A 240 7.05 -4.06 12.91
C THR A 240 6.33 -3.98 14.25
N VAL A 241 5.16 -3.32 14.30
CA VAL A 241 4.27 -3.35 15.47
C VAL A 241 3.77 -4.76 15.75
N GLN A 242 3.32 -5.49 14.71
CA GLN A 242 2.92 -6.89 14.87
C GLN A 242 4.11 -7.76 15.27
N ARG A 243 5.27 -7.56 14.64
CA ARG A 243 6.50 -8.29 14.97
C ARG A 243 6.88 -8.13 16.44
N ALA A 244 6.82 -6.91 16.97
CA ALA A 244 7.10 -6.63 18.38
C ALA A 244 6.08 -7.30 19.30
N ARG A 245 4.78 -7.20 18.99
CA ARG A 245 3.71 -7.84 19.77
C ARG A 245 3.73 -9.37 19.69
N ALA A 246 4.28 -9.94 18.63
CA ALA A 246 4.43 -11.38 18.51
C ALA A 246 5.47 -11.95 19.49
N GLY A 247 6.34 -11.13 20.07
CA GLY A 247 7.27 -11.55 21.13
C GLY A 247 8.21 -12.69 20.73
N GLY A 248 8.54 -12.81 19.43
CA GLY A 248 9.36 -13.91 18.90
C GLY A 248 8.61 -15.20 18.58
N ALA A 249 7.28 -15.25 18.74
CA ALA A 249 6.47 -16.42 18.34
C ALA A 249 6.49 -16.68 16.82
N VAL A 250 6.77 -15.65 16.03
CA VAL A 250 6.98 -15.75 14.59
C VAL A 250 8.11 -14.82 14.15
N THR A 251 8.99 -15.32 13.31
CA THR A 251 10.01 -14.51 12.64
C THR A 251 9.43 -13.88 11.38
N ILE A 252 9.44 -12.55 11.29
CA ILE A 252 9.08 -11.80 10.08
C ILE A 252 10.37 -11.16 9.54
N PRO A 253 10.81 -11.51 8.32
CA PRO A 253 12.04 -10.96 7.76
C PRO A 253 11.89 -9.46 7.49
N ASP A 254 13.01 -8.77 7.26
CA ASP A 254 12.99 -7.41 6.72
C ASP A 254 12.85 -7.44 5.18
N PRO A 255 12.25 -6.40 4.58
CA PRO A 255 12.13 -6.31 3.12
C PRO A 255 13.51 -6.26 2.43
N ASP A 256 13.66 -6.96 1.31
CA ASP A 256 14.88 -6.91 0.50
C ASP A 256 14.89 -5.67 -0.41
N VAL A 257 15.37 -4.55 0.16
CA VAL A 257 15.46 -3.27 -0.55
C VAL A 257 16.41 -3.34 -1.74
N GLY A 258 17.45 -4.16 -1.71
CA GLY A 258 18.40 -4.29 -2.82
C GLY A 258 17.74 -4.91 -4.06
N THR A 259 16.98 -5.98 -3.86
CA THR A 259 16.17 -6.58 -4.93
C THR A 259 15.11 -5.59 -5.43
N ALA A 260 14.42 -4.89 -4.53
CA ALA A 260 13.43 -3.88 -4.90
C ALA A 260 14.01 -2.73 -5.75
N ILE A 261 15.22 -2.25 -5.45
CA ILE A 261 15.92 -1.23 -6.24
C ILE A 261 16.23 -1.78 -7.65
N THR A 262 16.72 -3.02 -7.73
CA THR A 262 17.02 -3.68 -9.00
C THR A 262 15.78 -3.79 -9.88
N ASP A 263 14.66 -4.20 -9.28
CA ASP A 263 13.37 -4.30 -9.97
C ASP A 263 12.86 -2.93 -10.42
N PHE A 264 12.99 -1.91 -9.56
CA PHE A 264 12.62 -0.54 -9.89
C PHE A 264 13.38 0.00 -11.11
N VAL A 265 14.72 -0.08 -11.08
CA VAL A 265 15.56 0.41 -12.18
C VAL A 265 15.31 -0.36 -13.47
N THR A 266 15.18 -1.69 -13.39
CA THR A 266 14.91 -2.54 -14.55
C THR A 266 13.55 -2.20 -15.17
N ARG A 267 12.52 -2.01 -14.34
CA ARG A 267 11.17 -1.63 -14.80
C ARG A 267 11.18 -0.25 -15.46
N ARG A 268 11.90 0.71 -14.88
CA ARG A 268 12.04 2.07 -15.43
C ARG A 268 12.75 2.07 -16.79
N ALA A 269 13.85 1.32 -16.94
CA ALA A 269 14.53 1.14 -18.23
C ALA A 269 13.62 0.49 -19.28
N ARG A 270 12.84 -0.52 -18.89
CA ARG A 270 12.00 -1.27 -19.82
C ARG A 270 10.72 -0.53 -20.24
N LEU A 271 10.03 0.11 -19.29
CA LEU A 271 8.67 0.62 -19.48
C LEU A 271 8.62 2.14 -19.67
N LEU A 272 9.60 2.85 -19.12
CA LEU A 272 9.56 4.32 -18.99
C LEU A 272 10.73 5.00 -19.71
N GLY A 273 11.43 4.25 -20.57
CA GLY A 273 12.40 4.80 -21.51
C GLY A 273 13.72 5.25 -20.90
N TRP A 274 14.03 4.88 -19.65
CA TRP A 274 15.37 5.13 -19.11
C TRP A 274 16.43 4.41 -19.96
N ASP A 275 17.56 5.08 -20.16
CA ASP A 275 18.69 4.48 -20.86
C ASP A 275 19.14 3.18 -20.16
N ALA A 276 19.03 2.07 -20.87
CA ALA A 276 19.28 0.74 -20.32
C ALA A 276 20.77 0.46 -20.06
N GLU A 277 21.68 1.19 -20.70
CA GLU A 277 23.12 1.10 -20.43
C GLU A 277 23.48 1.89 -19.17
N LEU A 278 22.96 3.10 -19.04
CA LEU A 278 23.10 3.94 -17.86
C LEU A 278 22.47 3.29 -16.61
N ALA A 279 21.29 2.70 -16.76
CA ALA A 279 20.63 1.94 -15.69
C ALA A 279 21.48 0.73 -15.23
N ARG A 280 22.13 0.03 -16.17
CA ARG A 280 23.02 -1.11 -15.87
C ARG A 280 24.33 -0.68 -15.22
N SER A 281 24.91 0.47 -15.59
CA SER A 281 26.13 0.97 -14.98
C SER A 281 25.91 1.49 -13.56
N LEU A 282 24.71 2.03 -13.28
CA LEU A 282 24.37 2.61 -11.98
C LEU A 282 24.15 1.56 -10.89
N LEU A 283 23.42 0.49 -11.21
CA LEU A 283 22.99 -0.49 -10.20
C LEU A 283 24.14 -0.98 -9.29
N PRO A 284 25.34 -1.30 -9.80
CA PRO A 284 26.48 -1.64 -8.95
C PRO A 284 26.88 -0.55 -7.96
N GLU A 285 26.84 0.73 -8.36
CA GLU A 285 27.20 1.86 -7.49
C GLU A 285 26.17 2.05 -6.39
N VAL A 286 24.87 2.07 -6.74
CA VAL A 286 23.79 2.18 -5.75
C VAL A 286 23.82 1.00 -4.79
N LEU A 287 23.98 -0.23 -5.28
CA LEU A 287 23.96 -1.44 -4.45
C LEU A 287 25.24 -1.61 -3.60
N ALA A 288 26.34 -0.94 -3.97
CA ALA A 288 27.57 -0.93 -3.17
C ALA A 288 27.45 -0.10 -1.88
N GLU A 289 26.43 0.75 -1.76
CA GLU A 289 26.17 1.47 -0.51
C GLU A 289 25.89 0.49 0.65
N PRO A 290 26.42 0.80 1.86
CA PRO A 290 26.50 -0.16 2.96
C PRO A 290 25.17 -0.43 3.67
N ASP A 291 24.20 0.46 3.51
CA ASP A 291 22.88 0.37 4.15
C ASP A 291 21.78 0.89 3.22
N ASP A 292 20.55 0.51 3.52
CA ASP A 292 19.40 0.83 2.69
C ASP A 292 19.12 2.33 2.58
N GLU A 293 19.39 3.13 3.61
CA GLU A 293 19.14 4.57 3.54
C GLU A 293 20.09 5.25 2.55
N ARG A 294 21.36 4.82 2.54
CA ARG A 294 22.33 5.30 1.55
C ARG A 294 22.03 4.81 0.15
N ARG A 295 21.58 3.56 -0.01
CA ARG A 295 21.10 3.05 -1.31
C ARG A 295 19.94 3.87 -1.85
N ILE A 296 18.96 4.19 -0.99
CA ILE A 296 17.82 5.05 -1.35
C ILE A 296 18.29 6.46 -1.74
N ALA A 297 19.20 7.05 -0.98
CA ALA A 297 19.75 8.38 -1.29
C ALA A 297 20.48 8.40 -2.63
N ALA A 298 21.36 7.42 -2.88
CA ALA A 298 22.08 7.30 -4.16
C ALA A 298 21.12 7.11 -5.35
N LEU A 299 20.06 6.30 -5.17
CA LEU A 299 19.01 6.15 -6.18
C LEU A 299 18.25 7.46 -6.43
N ALA A 300 17.93 8.22 -5.36
CA ALA A 300 17.24 9.51 -5.48
C ALA A 300 18.08 10.54 -6.24
N ASP A 301 19.38 10.66 -5.92
CA ASP A 301 20.30 11.57 -6.59
C ASP A 301 20.41 11.25 -8.09
N PHE A 302 20.43 9.96 -8.42
CA PHE A 302 20.42 9.51 -9.81
C PHE A 302 19.15 9.92 -10.56
N ILE A 303 17.98 9.68 -9.96
CA ILE A 303 16.69 10.03 -10.57
C ILE A 303 16.65 11.52 -10.93
N GLN A 304 17.24 12.39 -10.11
CA GLN A 304 17.26 13.84 -10.35
C GLN A 304 18.13 14.27 -11.54
N VAL A 305 19.13 13.48 -11.94
CA VAL A 305 20.05 13.81 -13.04
C VAL A 305 19.71 13.10 -14.36
N MET A 306 18.72 12.22 -14.35
CA MET A 306 18.28 11.49 -15.54
C MET A 306 17.57 12.42 -16.54
N PRO A 307 17.95 12.40 -17.83
CA PRO A 307 17.18 13.09 -18.86
C PRO A 307 15.84 12.35 -19.07
N TYR A 308 14.73 13.09 -18.99
CA TYR A 308 13.37 12.62 -19.29
C TYR A 308 12.91 13.07 -20.67
#